data_AF-A0A834BNS1-F1
#
_entry.id   AF-A0A834BNS1-F1
#
_cell.length_a   1.000
_cell.length_b   1.000
_cell.length_c   1.000
_cell.angle_alpha   90.00
_cell.angle_beta   90.00
_cell.angle_gamma   90.00
#
_symmetry.space_group_name_H-M   'P 1'
#
loop_
_entity.id
_entity.type
_entity.pdbx_description
1 polymer ?
#
loop_
_entity_poly.entity_id
_entity_poly.type
_entity_poly.pdbx_seq_one_letter_code
_entity_poly.pdbx_strand_id
1 'polypeptide(L)'
;MTRRIGFPFCFLIRRLHIPRLLLLCMTCQLVICSLLQPSLEGSANLLHLFSNKSNQEQSYCEAETRLASSLDFWTLSSENLIAVLPIDPVKENYVRKVKNCIFSIALPTPFKSRVHLVAVSKEVLEDILDLDLSVSETEDFIQLVSGEKIVFGSIPLAHRYGGHQFGIWADQLGDGRAHLIGIYMNRQGEKWELQLKGSGKTPYSRNGDGRAVLRSSVREFLCSEAMHYLGIPTSRAASLVVSDDEVWRDQFYNGSIVKERGAVVLRIAKSWFRIGSLEILAHYGELDLLRTLLDFIIREHFPSVDVKEPNRYVGFFSIVVSKTAQLIALWMSVGFAHGVCNTDNFSLLSITIDYGPFGFMEAYNPGFVPNTSDDERRYKIGNQANIGMFNLNKLLQAINPLLDPGQKQLTAQILEGYPVLYYKRFRELFKAKLGLLGETKGDDDLIAFLLQLMEEKEADFTMTFRQLSEITQSQLQELSIPQQFWALKMISKHKLFPVWVSQYLLRLKSNVNDSDSKRRERMTTVNPRYVLKNWMAESAVQKAERNDFSELYLSNDAVLTVWGGVFLSSRKYLDPQDYYRLLSAPLNSERYRTETRLSRRAVSGSSLAGVLAAVRSSRTHT
;
A
#
# COMPACT_ATOMS: atom_id res chain seq x y z
N MET A 1 -44.93 33.56 37.63
CA MET A 1 -44.80 34.85 38.32
C MET A 1 -43.53 35.52 37.81
N THR A 2 -43.65 36.37 36.78
CA THR A 2 -43.51 37.85 36.85
C THR A 2 -42.09 38.28 37.26
N ARG A 3 -41.35 39.14 36.55
CA ARG A 3 -41.70 40.17 35.57
C ARG A 3 -40.44 40.67 34.83
N ARG A 4 -40.64 41.07 33.57
CA ARG A 4 -39.77 41.93 32.74
C ARG A 4 -39.67 43.35 33.31
N ILE A 5 -38.56 44.05 33.02
CA ILE A 5 -38.43 45.48 32.61
C ILE A 5 -37.09 45.53 31.81
N GLY A 6 -36.87 46.12 30.64
CA GLY A 6 -37.54 47.19 29.89
C GLY A 6 -36.50 48.29 29.56
N PHE A 7 -36.18 48.45 28.26
CA PHE A 7 -35.58 49.56 27.46
C PHE A 7 -35.70 51.03 28.01
N PRO A 8 -35.19 52.15 27.40
CA PRO A 8 -34.71 52.40 26.00
C PRO A 8 -33.59 53.49 25.75
N PHE A 9 -33.14 53.64 24.46
CA PHE A 9 -32.79 54.87 23.64
C PHE A 9 -31.79 55.94 24.19
N CYS A 10 -31.03 56.80 23.47
CA CYS A 10 -31.09 57.45 22.13
C CYS A 10 -29.79 58.29 21.83
N PHE A 11 -29.30 58.28 20.57
CA PHE A 11 -28.87 59.40 19.68
C PHE A 11 -27.80 60.53 19.95
N LEU A 12 -27.29 61.03 18.79
CA LEU A 12 -26.49 62.23 18.40
C LEU A 12 -24.93 62.07 18.35
N ILE A 13 -24.18 62.17 17.23
CA ILE A 13 -24.06 63.07 16.04
C ILE A 13 -22.94 64.15 16.19
N ARG A 14 -22.04 64.16 15.17
CA ARG A 14 -21.30 65.27 14.49
C ARG A 14 -19.78 65.52 14.74
N ARG A 15 -19.05 65.42 13.60
CA ARG A 15 -18.04 66.38 13.01
C ARG A 15 -16.64 66.43 13.66
N LEU A 16 -15.50 66.68 12.99
CA LEU A 16 -15.15 67.29 11.69
C LEU A 16 -13.65 67.01 11.34
N HIS A 17 -13.38 66.90 10.04
CA HIS A 17 -12.24 67.40 9.24
C HIS A 17 -10.82 66.79 9.14
N ILE A 18 -10.44 66.76 7.85
CA ILE A 18 -9.20 66.45 7.12
C ILE A 18 -8.35 67.73 7.02
N PRO A 19 -7.07 67.66 6.64
CA PRO A 19 -6.70 68.24 5.33
C PRO A 19 -5.74 67.38 4.47
N ARG A 20 -5.95 67.50 3.15
CA ARG A 20 -5.07 67.13 2.03
C ARG A 20 -4.36 68.40 1.52
N LEU A 21 -3.22 68.26 0.83
CA LEU A 21 -2.85 68.89 -0.48
C LEU A 21 -1.45 68.33 -0.90
N LEU A 22 -1.29 67.62 -2.04
CA LEU A 22 -0.99 68.05 -3.45
C LEU A 22 0.45 68.59 -3.63
N LEU A 23 1.27 68.36 -4.68
CA LEU A 23 1.12 68.05 -6.12
C LEU A 23 2.52 67.75 -6.76
N LEU A 24 2.60 66.98 -7.87
CA LEU A 24 3.40 67.16 -9.13
C LEU A 24 3.50 65.80 -9.89
N CYS A 25 2.76 65.56 -11.00
CA CYS A 25 3.09 65.77 -12.44
C CYS A 25 4.28 64.92 -12.96
N MET A 26 4.31 64.21 -14.10
CA MET A 26 3.50 64.18 -15.34
C MET A 26 3.84 62.95 -16.24
N THR A 27 2.83 62.40 -16.96
CA THR A 27 2.76 61.84 -18.35
C THR A 27 3.76 60.79 -18.89
N CYS A 28 3.34 59.72 -19.63
CA CYS A 28 2.72 59.77 -20.98
C CYS A 28 1.72 58.62 -21.30
N GLN A 29 0.79 58.97 -22.21
CA GLN A 29 -0.39 58.28 -22.77
C GLN A 29 -0.04 57.40 -24.02
N LEU A 30 -0.64 56.21 -24.22
CA LEU A 30 -1.92 55.84 -24.92
C LEU A 30 -1.92 56.00 -26.44
N VAL A 31 -2.56 55.03 -27.15
CA VAL A 31 -3.29 55.08 -28.47
C VAL A 31 -3.38 53.62 -29.01
N ILE A 32 -4.48 53.00 -29.49
CA ILE A 32 -5.87 53.38 -29.88
C ILE A 32 -6.80 52.13 -29.83
N CYS A 33 -8.07 52.34 -29.50
CA CYS A 33 -9.22 51.45 -29.72
C CYS A 33 -10.06 51.92 -30.92
N SER A 34 -10.66 50.99 -31.67
CA SER A 34 -11.96 51.12 -32.40
C SER A 34 -12.10 49.94 -33.39
N LEU A 35 -13.25 49.30 -33.72
CA LEU A 35 -14.68 49.46 -33.47
C LEU A 35 -15.41 48.27 -34.17
N LEU A 36 -16.69 48.03 -33.81
CA LEU A 36 -17.79 47.32 -34.53
C LEU A 36 -18.11 45.82 -34.23
N GLN A 37 -19.28 45.64 -33.60
CA GLN A 37 -20.29 44.57 -33.79
C GLN A 37 -21.49 45.19 -34.58
N PRO A 38 -22.55 44.49 -35.10
CA PRO A 38 -23.14 43.21 -34.64
C PRO A 38 -23.78 42.24 -35.70
N SER A 39 -24.24 41.08 -35.18
CA SER A 39 -25.42 40.22 -35.56
C SER A 39 -25.52 39.48 -36.91
N LEU A 40 -25.74 38.15 -36.89
CA LEU A 40 -27.00 37.45 -37.27
C LEU A 40 -26.89 35.90 -37.23
N GLU A 41 -28.05 35.26 -37.07
CA GLU A 41 -28.36 33.85 -36.82
C GLU A 41 -28.11 32.88 -37.99
N GLY A 42 -28.06 31.56 -37.71
CA GLY A 42 -28.52 30.53 -38.66
C GLY A 42 -27.63 29.30 -38.93
N SER A 43 -27.92 28.21 -38.22
CA SER A 43 -27.88 26.77 -38.60
C SER A 43 -26.83 26.15 -39.55
N ALA A 44 -26.38 24.97 -39.11
CA ALA A 44 -26.11 23.72 -39.85
C ALA A 44 -24.65 23.35 -40.22
N ASN A 45 -24.20 22.26 -39.58
CA ASN A 45 -23.30 21.19 -40.03
C ASN A 45 -22.36 21.46 -41.21
N LEU A 46 -21.03 21.37 -40.99
CA LEU A 46 -20.16 20.53 -41.82
C LEU A 46 -18.77 20.34 -41.19
N LEU A 47 -18.41 19.06 -41.03
CA LEU A 47 -17.05 18.54 -40.88
C LEU A 47 -16.20 18.99 -42.08
N HIS A 48 -15.07 19.66 -41.85
CA HIS A 48 -13.75 19.32 -42.41
C HIS A 48 -12.69 20.41 -42.10
N LEU A 49 -11.54 19.93 -41.64
CA LEU A 49 -10.18 20.41 -41.95
C LEU A 49 -9.90 21.92 -42.00
N PHE A 50 -9.20 22.43 -40.99
CA PHE A 50 -8.04 23.28 -41.25
C PHE A 50 -6.87 22.89 -40.34
N SER A 51 -5.93 22.18 -40.97
CA SER A 51 -4.55 22.00 -40.55
C SER A 51 -3.83 23.34 -40.61
N ASN A 52 -3.28 23.81 -39.49
CA ASN A 52 -2.27 24.86 -39.52
C ASN A 52 -0.89 24.17 -39.59
N LYS A 53 -0.40 24.00 -40.82
CA LYS A 53 0.99 23.69 -41.14
C LYS A 53 1.82 24.97 -41.01
N SER A 54 2.57 25.08 -39.93
CA SER A 54 3.86 25.80 -39.90
C SER A 54 4.57 25.47 -38.59
N ASN A 55 5.24 24.31 -38.59
CA ASN A 55 6.41 23.91 -37.78
C ASN A 55 6.74 22.41 -37.96
N GLN A 56 6.37 21.82 -39.10
CA GLN A 56 6.92 20.53 -39.54
C GLN A 56 8.25 20.78 -40.23
N GLU A 57 9.30 20.99 -39.43
CA GLU A 57 10.71 20.73 -39.76
C GLU A 57 11.60 21.06 -38.54
N GLN A 58 11.22 20.52 -37.38
CA GLN A 58 12.16 20.25 -36.29
C GLN A 58 11.89 18.84 -35.81
N SER A 59 12.62 17.90 -36.40
CA SER A 59 13.08 16.66 -35.78
C SER A 59 12.12 16.06 -34.75
N TYR A 60 11.17 15.25 -35.25
CA TYR A 60 10.78 14.04 -34.53
C TYR A 60 12.02 13.13 -34.50
N CYS A 61 12.97 13.43 -33.63
CA CYS A 61 13.79 12.38 -33.06
C CYS A 61 12.86 11.63 -32.12
N GLU A 62 12.53 10.39 -32.47
CA GLU A 62 12.29 9.37 -31.47
C GLU A 62 13.51 9.38 -30.55
N ALA A 63 13.43 10.15 -29.47
CA ALA A 63 14.37 10.02 -28.39
C ALA A 63 14.07 8.65 -27.78
N GLU A 64 14.79 7.62 -28.24
CA GLU A 64 15.16 6.51 -27.39
C GLU A 64 15.79 7.14 -26.13
N THR A 65 14.96 7.46 -25.14
CA THR A 65 15.39 8.12 -23.91
C THR A 65 16.28 7.15 -23.17
N ARG A 66 17.58 7.34 -23.38
CA ARG A 66 18.66 6.57 -22.77
C ARG A 66 18.55 6.68 -21.26
N LEU A 67 18.58 5.54 -20.58
CA LEU A 67 18.69 5.48 -19.13
C LEU A 67 19.94 6.26 -18.70
N ALA A 68 19.84 6.99 -17.59
CA ALA A 68 20.98 7.72 -17.05
C ALA A 68 22.01 6.73 -16.52
N SER A 69 23.24 6.81 -17.04
CA SER A 69 24.37 5.97 -16.61
C SER A 69 25.19 6.59 -15.48
N SER A 70 24.78 7.75 -14.96
CA SER A 70 25.37 8.39 -13.77
C SER A 70 24.32 9.25 -13.05
N LEU A 71 24.64 9.68 -11.83
CA LEU A 71 23.79 10.55 -11.03
C LEU A 71 24.02 12.05 -11.28
N ASP A 72 24.91 12.44 -12.19
CA ASP A 72 25.33 13.86 -12.36
C ASP A 72 24.19 14.80 -12.76
N PHE A 73 23.26 14.28 -13.58
CA PHE A 73 22.08 15.02 -14.06
C PHE A 73 20.77 14.45 -13.51
N TRP A 74 20.86 13.44 -12.65
CA TRP A 74 19.72 12.86 -11.97
C TRP A 74 19.41 13.68 -10.72
N THR A 75 18.21 14.24 -10.65
CA THR A 75 17.87 15.23 -9.61
C THR A 75 16.63 14.82 -8.84
N LEU A 76 16.60 15.21 -7.56
CA LEU A 76 15.42 15.12 -6.72
C LEU A 76 14.89 16.51 -6.44
N SER A 77 13.60 16.61 -6.14
CA SER A 77 12.99 17.86 -5.68
C SER A 77 12.25 17.64 -4.37
N SER A 78 12.53 18.49 -3.38
CA SER A 78 11.69 18.66 -2.18
C SER A 78 10.83 19.94 -2.25
N GLU A 79 10.93 20.71 -3.34
CA GLU A 79 10.41 22.08 -3.43
C GLU A 79 8.89 22.14 -3.27
N ASN A 80 8.15 21.26 -3.93
CA ASN A 80 6.67 21.27 -3.86
C ASN A 80 6.17 21.03 -2.43
N LEU A 81 6.88 20.20 -1.64
CA LEU A 81 6.52 19.94 -0.25
C LEU A 81 6.82 21.16 0.62
N ILE A 82 8.04 21.69 0.57
CA ILE A 82 8.48 22.78 1.45
C ILE A 82 7.85 24.13 1.09
N ALA A 83 7.41 24.32 -0.17
CA ALA A 83 6.77 25.55 -0.61
C ALA A 83 5.32 25.68 -0.10
N VAL A 84 4.63 24.55 0.10
CA VAL A 84 3.20 24.54 0.49
C VAL A 84 3.01 24.12 1.94
N LEU A 85 3.81 23.17 2.43
CA LEU A 85 3.62 22.55 3.73
C LEU A 85 4.63 23.11 4.74
N PRO A 86 4.19 23.56 5.93
CA PRO A 86 5.07 24.17 6.91
C PRO A 86 6.11 23.17 7.41
N ILE A 87 7.34 23.67 7.53
CA ILE A 87 8.51 22.96 8.04
C ILE A 87 8.79 23.38 9.48
N ASP A 88 9.23 22.43 10.29
CA ASP A 88 9.66 22.66 11.66
C ASP A 88 10.75 23.76 11.73
N PRO A 89 10.55 24.83 12.51
CA PRO A 89 11.54 25.90 12.63
C PRO A 89 12.80 25.46 13.39
N VAL A 90 12.74 24.38 14.18
CA VAL A 90 13.88 23.86 14.93
C VAL A 90 14.75 22.99 14.03
N LYS A 91 15.98 23.46 13.76
CA LYS A 91 16.93 22.81 12.84
C LYS A 91 17.72 21.68 13.49
N GLU A 92 17.85 21.70 14.81
CA GLU A 92 18.59 20.71 15.55
C GLU A 92 17.86 19.35 15.54
N ASN A 93 18.61 18.29 15.23
CA ASN A 93 18.08 16.94 15.21
C ASN A 93 18.21 16.27 16.58
N TYR A 94 17.14 16.35 17.37
CA TYR A 94 16.98 15.64 18.64
C TYR A 94 15.52 15.28 18.85
N VAL A 95 15.28 14.19 19.58
CA VAL A 95 13.94 13.66 19.84
C VAL A 95 13.10 14.66 20.64
N ARG A 96 11.92 15.00 20.13
CA ARG A 96 10.99 15.96 20.77
C ARG A 96 9.56 15.78 20.27
N LYS A 97 8.61 16.38 21.00
CA LYS A 97 7.26 16.63 20.46
C LYS A 97 7.31 17.82 19.49
N VAL A 98 6.73 17.66 18.32
CA VAL A 98 6.73 18.65 17.23
C VAL A 98 5.28 19.11 17.02
N LYS A 99 5.06 20.37 16.64
CA LYS A 99 3.71 20.93 16.46
C LYS A 99 3.67 21.96 15.34
N ASN A 100 2.49 22.19 14.77
CA ASN A 100 2.23 23.23 13.78
C ASN A 100 3.09 23.14 12.48
N CYS A 101 3.57 21.95 12.14
CA CYS A 101 4.28 21.67 10.89
C CYS A 101 3.97 20.25 10.40
N ILE A 102 4.33 19.96 9.14
CA ILE A 102 4.18 18.62 8.52
C ILE A 102 5.51 17.86 8.53
N PHE A 103 6.63 18.55 8.30
CA PHE A 103 7.95 17.92 8.22
C PHE A 103 8.97 18.64 9.10
N SER A 104 9.97 17.90 9.57
CA SER A 104 11.23 18.47 10.05
C SER A 104 12.33 18.17 9.05
N ILE A 105 13.25 19.12 8.83
CA ILE A 105 14.48 18.82 8.09
C ILE A 105 15.34 17.92 9.00
N ALA A 106 15.74 16.76 8.48
CA ALA A 106 16.59 15.82 9.19
C ALA A 106 17.52 15.15 8.18
N LEU A 107 18.83 15.30 8.38
CA LEU A 107 19.82 14.63 7.53
C LEU A 107 19.98 13.17 7.98
N PRO A 108 20.10 12.23 7.04
CA PRO A 108 20.55 10.89 7.33
C PRO A 108 21.86 10.90 8.13
N THR A 109 22.03 9.91 9.00
CA THR A 109 23.28 9.62 9.69
C THR A 109 23.91 8.40 9.03
N PRO A 110 25.03 8.52 8.30
CA PRO A 110 25.69 7.37 7.70
C PRO A 110 26.10 6.33 8.74
N PHE A 111 26.32 5.08 8.30
CA PHE A 111 26.94 4.07 9.16
C PHE A 111 28.42 4.39 9.36
N LYS A 112 29.02 3.89 10.46
CA LYS A 112 30.45 4.07 10.75
C LYS A 112 31.30 3.07 9.99
N SER A 113 30.82 1.83 9.90
CA SER A 113 31.47 0.75 9.16
C SER A 113 31.16 0.87 7.67
N ARG A 114 32.02 0.26 6.85
CA ARG A 114 31.80 0.16 5.41
C ARG A 114 30.42 -0.43 5.12
N VAL A 115 29.76 0.14 4.11
CA VAL A 115 28.47 -0.34 3.63
C VAL A 115 28.64 -1.23 2.39
N HIS A 116 27.72 -2.19 2.24
CA HIS A 116 27.63 -3.07 1.09
C HIS A 116 26.23 -2.95 0.48
N LEU A 117 26.16 -2.66 -0.82
CA LEU A 117 24.93 -2.83 -1.59
C LEU A 117 24.73 -4.33 -1.82
N VAL A 118 23.64 -4.89 -1.31
CA VAL A 118 23.40 -6.35 -1.35
C VAL A 118 22.21 -6.76 -2.20
N ALA A 119 21.35 -5.82 -2.58
CA ALA A 119 20.26 -6.05 -3.51
C ALA A 119 19.82 -4.74 -4.19
N VAL A 120 19.37 -4.85 -5.44
CA VAL A 120 18.73 -3.79 -6.21
C VAL A 120 17.55 -4.36 -7.00
N SER A 121 16.47 -3.60 -7.13
CA SER A 121 15.36 -3.94 -8.03
C SER A 121 15.62 -3.27 -9.37
N LYS A 122 16.00 -4.06 -10.38
CA LYS A 122 16.35 -3.51 -11.70
C LYS A 122 15.16 -2.80 -12.37
N GLU A 123 13.92 -3.28 -12.19
CA GLU A 123 12.75 -2.59 -12.74
C GLU A 123 12.53 -1.24 -12.05
N VAL A 124 12.76 -1.17 -10.74
CA VAL A 124 12.68 0.12 -10.04
C VAL A 124 13.75 1.09 -10.56
N LEU A 125 14.98 0.63 -10.77
CA LEU A 125 16.04 1.48 -11.30
C LEU A 125 15.72 1.95 -12.74
N GLU A 126 15.43 1.03 -13.64
CA GLU A 126 15.30 1.32 -15.08
C GLU A 126 13.94 1.92 -15.46
N ASP A 127 12.84 1.42 -14.89
CA ASP A 127 11.48 1.80 -15.30
C ASP A 127 10.89 2.92 -14.46
N ILE A 128 11.38 3.13 -13.22
CA ILE A 128 10.89 4.16 -12.31
C ILE A 128 11.89 5.28 -12.09
N LEU A 129 13.16 4.96 -11.85
CA LEU A 129 14.19 5.98 -11.56
C LEU A 129 14.95 6.43 -12.82
N ASP A 130 14.67 5.80 -13.97
CA ASP A 130 15.33 6.02 -15.25
C ASP A 130 16.86 5.94 -15.18
N LEU A 131 17.36 5.09 -14.29
CA LEU A 131 18.78 4.80 -14.06
C LEU A 131 19.14 3.47 -14.73
N ASP A 132 20.24 3.45 -15.48
CA ASP A 132 20.81 2.21 -16.00
C ASP A 132 21.29 1.35 -14.83
N LEU A 133 21.15 0.03 -14.93
CA LEU A 133 21.57 -0.87 -13.86
C LEU A 133 23.04 -0.70 -13.47
N SER A 134 23.91 -0.31 -14.40
CA SER A 134 25.34 -0.05 -14.13
C SER A 134 25.56 1.07 -13.09
N VAL A 135 24.60 1.99 -12.91
CA VAL A 135 24.67 3.02 -11.86
C VAL A 135 24.76 2.38 -10.47
N SER A 136 24.15 1.21 -10.27
CA SER A 136 24.19 0.51 -8.99
C SER A 136 25.60 0.08 -8.55
N GLU A 137 26.54 -0.01 -9.48
CA GLU A 137 27.94 -0.36 -9.21
C GLU A 137 28.80 0.87 -8.88
N THR A 138 28.25 2.08 -9.04
CA THR A 138 28.97 3.33 -8.76
C THR A 138 28.99 3.65 -7.27
N GLU A 139 30.11 4.20 -6.82
CA GLU A 139 30.24 4.68 -5.44
C GLU A 139 29.19 5.75 -5.09
N ASP A 140 28.88 6.61 -6.06
CA ASP A 140 27.86 7.67 -5.93
C ASP A 140 26.47 7.13 -5.60
N PHE A 141 26.06 6.03 -6.24
CA PHE A 141 24.79 5.39 -5.94
C PHE A 141 24.80 4.74 -4.56
N ILE A 142 25.87 4.03 -4.21
CA ILE A 142 26.02 3.40 -2.90
C ILE A 142 25.94 4.44 -1.79
N GLN A 143 26.63 5.58 -1.95
CA GLN A 143 26.58 6.70 -1.01
C GLN A 143 25.20 7.35 -0.94
N LEU A 144 24.48 7.49 -2.05
CA LEU A 144 23.10 7.98 -2.03
C LEU A 144 22.18 7.04 -1.24
N VAL A 145 22.22 5.74 -1.54
CA VAL A 145 21.29 4.77 -0.96
C VAL A 145 21.65 4.35 0.47
N SER A 146 22.88 4.62 0.92
CA SER A 146 23.29 4.50 2.32
C SER A 146 22.96 5.74 3.16
N GLY A 147 22.64 6.87 2.51
CA GLY A 147 22.39 8.17 3.15
C GLY A 147 23.66 8.99 3.41
N GLU A 148 24.78 8.66 2.78
CA GLU A 148 26.04 9.42 2.85
C GLU A 148 26.05 10.63 1.90
N LYS A 149 25.52 10.48 0.69
CA LYS A 149 25.44 11.54 -0.32
C LYS A 149 24.02 12.11 -0.40
N ILE A 150 23.93 13.43 -0.35
CA ILE A 150 22.71 14.19 -0.66
C ILE A 150 22.84 14.73 -2.08
N VAL A 151 21.92 14.33 -2.96
CA VAL A 151 21.91 14.78 -4.37
C VAL A 151 21.38 16.20 -4.52
N PHE A 152 21.71 16.83 -5.63
CA PHE A 152 21.21 18.17 -5.95
C PHE A 152 19.67 18.23 -5.93
N GLY A 153 19.13 19.30 -5.33
CA GLY A 153 17.69 19.54 -5.15
C GLY A 153 17.02 18.76 -4.00
N SER A 154 17.77 17.85 -3.34
CA SER A 154 17.31 17.14 -2.15
C SER A 154 17.38 18.03 -0.90
N ILE A 155 16.24 18.15 -0.20
CA ILE A 155 16.21 18.55 1.21
C ILE A 155 15.60 17.36 1.96
N PRO A 156 16.41 16.59 2.72
CA PRO A 156 15.92 15.46 3.49
C PRO A 156 14.91 15.87 4.57
N LEU A 157 13.74 15.23 4.54
CA LEU A 157 12.61 15.50 5.44
C LEU A 157 12.25 14.27 6.27
N ALA A 158 11.76 14.50 7.48
CA ALA A 158 11.10 13.50 8.30
C ALA A 158 9.65 13.95 8.59
N HIS A 159 8.69 13.09 8.27
CA HIS A 159 7.26 13.38 8.37
C HIS A 159 6.73 13.25 9.80
N ARG A 160 5.98 14.26 10.26
CA ARG A 160 5.18 14.21 11.47
C ARG A 160 3.82 13.53 11.20
N TYR A 161 3.54 12.47 11.92
CA TYR A 161 2.20 11.86 11.97
C TYR A 161 1.92 11.28 13.36
N GLY A 162 0.67 10.95 13.62
CA GLY A 162 0.23 10.18 14.79
C GLY A 162 -0.41 8.88 14.34
N GLY A 163 -1.17 8.23 15.21
CA GLY A 163 -1.95 7.07 14.82
C GLY A 163 -2.55 6.32 15.98
N HIS A 164 -3.55 5.49 15.68
CA HIS A 164 -4.08 4.49 16.59
C HIS A 164 -3.29 3.19 16.45
N GLN A 165 -2.48 2.88 17.45
CA GLN A 165 -1.75 1.61 17.54
C GLN A 165 -2.58 0.61 18.35
N PHE A 166 -2.87 -0.54 17.74
CA PHE A 166 -3.78 -1.56 18.31
C PHE A 166 -5.16 -1.00 18.74
N GLY A 167 -5.63 0.05 18.06
CA GLY A 167 -6.90 0.71 18.35
C GLY A 167 -6.84 1.82 19.40
N ILE A 168 -5.68 2.03 20.05
CA ILE A 168 -5.46 3.08 21.06
C ILE A 168 -4.66 4.21 20.43
N TRP A 169 -5.05 5.46 20.68
CA TRP A 169 -4.28 6.62 20.23
C TRP A 169 -2.87 6.62 20.83
N ALA A 170 -1.84 6.62 19.98
CA ALA A 170 -0.44 6.51 20.38
C ALA A 170 0.29 7.86 20.43
N ASP A 171 -0.47 8.97 20.39
CA ASP A 171 0.08 10.33 20.32
C ASP A 171 0.99 10.51 19.08
N GLN A 172 1.95 11.43 19.14
CA GLN A 172 2.88 11.71 18.07
C GLN A 172 3.81 10.51 17.83
N LEU A 173 3.77 10.05 16.58
CA LEU A 173 4.71 9.11 15.97
C LEU A 173 5.64 9.91 15.05
N GLY A 174 5.61 9.63 13.75
CA GLY A 174 6.45 10.27 12.73
C GLY A 174 7.53 9.33 12.21
N ASP A 175 8.26 9.80 11.21
CA ASP A 175 9.37 9.07 10.59
C ASP A 175 10.55 8.94 11.55
N GLY A 176 10.44 8.04 12.53
CA GLY A 176 11.43 7.88 13.60
C GLY A 176 12.73 7.20 13.19
N ARG A 177 12.80 6.65 11.97
CA ARG A 177 13.97 5.98 11.39
C ARG A 177 13.98 6.07 9.87
N ALA A 178 13.33 7.09 9.31
CA ALA A 178 13.19 7.21 7.87
C ALA A 178 13.41 8.66 7.44
N HIS A 179 13.99 8.84 6.27
CA HIS A 179 14.27 10.15 5.69
C HIS A 179 13.74 10.18 4.26
N LEU A 180 12.77 11.05 3.98
CA LEU A 180 12.33 11.37 2.63
C LEU A 180 13.44 12.20 2.00
N ILE A 181 14.20 11.61 1.09
CA ILE A 181 15.33 12.28 0.43
C ILE A 181 14.90 13.09 -0.80
N GLY A 182 13.64 13.01 -1.21
CA GLY A 182 13.07 13.89 -2.22
C GLY A 182 12.10 13.16 -3.15
N ILE A 183 11.58 13.92 -4.11
CA ILE A 183 10.65 13.44 -5.12
C ILE A 183 11.38 13.36 -6.46
N TYR A 184 11.36 12.18 -7.07
CA TYR A 184 11.80 11.98 -8.44
C TYR A 184 10.62 12.09 -9.39
N MET A 185 10.81 12.77 -10.52
CA MET A 185 9.84 12.78 -11.62
C MET A 185 10.44 11.98 -12.77
N ASN A 186 9.82 10.84 -13.09
CA ASN A 186 10.32 9.97 -14.15
C ASN A 186 9.97 10.50 -15.54
N ARG A 187 10.53 9.87 -16.58
CA ARG A 187 10.31 10.21 -18.00
C ARG A 187 8.86 10.06 -18.44
N GLN A 188 8.04 9.30 -17.71
CA GLN A 188 6.60 9.19 -17.94
C GLN A 188 5.80 10.34 -17.26
N GLY A 189 6.48 11.28 -16.60
CA GLY A 189 5.85 12.41 -15.91
C GLY A 189 5.25 12.04 -14.56
N GLU A 190 5.60 10.87 -14.02
CA GLU A 190 5.10 10.41 -12.74
C GLU A 190 6.02 10.78 -11.58
N LYS A 191 5.43 11.16 -10.45
CA LYS A 191 6.16 11.50 -9.22
C LYS A 191 6.34 10.26 -8.32
N TRP A 192 7.53 10.13 -7.75
CA TRP A 192 7.91 9.07 -6.82
C TRP A 192 8.66 9.67 -5.63
N GLU A 193 8.16 9.46 -4.42
CA GLU A 193 8.77 9.86 -3.17
C GLU A 193 9.78 8.81 -2.70
N LEU A 194 11.06 9.19 -2.62
CA LEU A 194 12.16 8.31 -2.22
C LEU A 194 12.45 8.45 -0.73
N GLN A 195 12.40 7.35 0.00
CA GLN A 195 12.64 7.34 1.43
C GLN A 195 13.70 6.30 1.82
N LEU A 196 14.71 6.72 2.58
CA LEU A 196 15.71 5.84 3.17
C LEU A 196 15.22 5.38 4.55
N LYS A 197 14.92 4.10 4.73
CA LYS A 197 14.50 3.52 6.01
C LYS A 197 15.67 2.83 6.71
N GLY A 198 15.96 3.22 7.95
CA GLY A 198 17.10 2.77 8.75
C GLY A 198 18.29 3.74 8.75
N SER A 199 18.13 4.92 8.16
CA SER A 199 19.21 5.86 7.86
C SER A 199 19.49 6.89 8.96
N GLY A 200 19.04 6.68 10.20
CA GLY A 200 19.42 7.49 11.36
C GLY A 200 18.26 8.05 12.16
N LYS A 201 18.59 8.78 13.23
CA LYS A 201 17.60 9.40 14.13
C LYS A 201 16.97 10.63 13.51
N THR A 202 15.75 10.91 13.93
CA THR A 202 14.97 12.11 13.61
C THR A 202 14.35 12.66 14.89
N PRO A 203 13.68 13.82 14.86
CA PRO A 203 12.89 14.30 15.99
C PRO A 203 11.80 13.31 16.46
N TYR A 204 11.43 12.36 15.60
CA TYR A 204 10.36 11.39 15.78
C TYR A 204 10.83 10.01 16.26
N SER A 205 12.13 9.82 16.53
CA SER A 205 12.68 8.50 16.90
C SER A 205 12.15 7.94 18.23
N ARG A 206 11.51 8.76 19.07
CA ARG A 206 11.09 8.38 20.44
C ARG A 206 12.27 7.72 21.17
N ASN A 207 12.09 6.49 21.66
CA ASN A 207 13.14 5.72 22.34
C ASN A 207 14.00 4.88 21.37
N GLY A 208 13.73 4.94 20.06
CA GLY A 208 14.46 4.20 19.03
C GLY A 208 15.81 4.81 18.69
N ASP A 209 16.67 4.01 18.08
CA ASP A 209 18.01 4.41 17.63
C ASP A 209 18.07 4.98 16.21
N GLY A 210 16.93 5.00 15.50
CA GLY A 210 16.86 5.47 14.11
C GLY A 210 17.37 4.46 13.07
N ARG A 211 17.71 3.23 13.47
CA ARG A 211 18.27 2.21 12.57
C ARG A 211 17.25 1.13 12.19
N ALA A 212 17.48 0.48 11.06
CA ALA A 212 16.87 -0.78 10.70
C ALA A 212 17.93 -1.88 10.72
N VAL A 213 17.49 -3.12 10.85
CA VAL A 213 18.39 -4.29 10.88
C VAL A 213 18.25 -5.10 9.60
N LEU A 214 19.28 -5.89 9.30
CA LEU A 214 19.35 -6.73 8.10
C LEU A 214 18.06 -7.55 7.90
N ARG A 215 17.63 -8.28 8.93
CA ARG A 215 16.45 -9.16 8.87
C ARG A 215 15.16 -8.44 8.47
N SER A 216 14.85 -7.31 9.12
CA SER A 216 13.65 -6.54 8.77
C SER A 216 13.74 -5.94 7.36
N SER A 217 14.95 -5.55 6.95
CA SER A 217 15.20 -4.86 5.69
C SER A 217 15.13 -5.81 4.49
N VAL A 218 15.67 -7.04 4.63
CA VAL A 218 15.50 -8.13 3.66
C VAL A 218 14.02 -8.45 3.47
N ARG A 219 13.27 -8.61 4.56
CA ARG A 219 11.84 -8.92 4.51
C ARG A 219 11.03 -7.83 3.81
N GLU A 220 11.30 -6.56 4.10
CA GLU A 220 10.64 -5.43 3.45
C GLU A 220 10.98 -5.32 1.98
N PHE A 221 12.25 -5.50 1.60
CA PHE A 221 12.70 -5.53 0.21
C PHE A 221 11.96 -6.62 -0.59
N LEU A 222 12.02 -7.87 -0.12
CA LEU A 222 11.39 -9.01 -0.80
C LEU A 222 9.87 -8.89 -0.87
N CYS A 223 9.21 -8.45 0.21
CA CYS A 223 7.75 -8.41 0.24
C CYS A 223 7.19 -7.25 -0.59
N SER A 224 7.89 -6.11 -0.66
CA SER A 224 7.49 -4.98 -1.52
C SER A 224 7.40 -5.43 -2.97
N GLU A 225 8.43 -6.12 -3.46
CA GLU A 225 8.47 -6.57 -4.85
C GLU A 225 7.55 -7.77 -5.08
N ALA A 226 7.46 -8.72 -4.14
CA ALA A 226 6.51 -9.84 -4.24
C ALA A 226 5.06 -9.36 -4.36
N MET A 227 4.66 -8.34 -3.60
CA MET A 227 3.32 -7.75 -3.69
C MET A 227 3.09 -7.06 -5.03
N HIS A 228 4.11 -6.39 -5.58
CA HIS A 228 4.05 -5.77 -6.90
C HIS A 228 3.79 -6.81 -7.99
N TYR A 229 4.57 -7.91 -8.02
CA TYR A 229 4.40 -8.97 -9.02
C TYR A 229 3.11 -9.79 -8.84
N LEU A 230 2.53 -9.80 -7.63
CA LEU A 230 1.17 -10.33 -7.41
C LEU A 230 0.06 -9.37 -7.91
N GLY A 231 0.43 -8.22 -8.48
CA GLY A 231 -0.52 -7.20 -8.94
C GLY A 231 -1.20 -6.45 -7.79
N ILE A 232 -0.62 -6.46 -6.59
CA ILE A 232 -1.18 -5.79 -5.41
C ILE A 232 -0.52 -4.42 -5.26
N PRO A 233 -1.31 -3.32 -5.15
CA PRO A 233 -0.75 -1.99 -4.96
C PRO A 233 0.13 -1.92 -3.70
N THR A 234 1.36 -1.44 -3.85
CA THR A 234 2.40 -1.46 -2.81
C THR A 234 3.45 -0.35 -3.02
N SER A 235 4.14 0.04 -1.95
CA SER A 235 5.47 0.65 -2.07
C SER A 235 6.44 -0.33 -2.73
N ARG A 236 7.46 0.20 -3.42
CA ARG A 236 8.53 -0.58 -4.06
C ARG A 236 9.82 -0.44 -3.27
N ALA A 237 10.73 -1.39 -3.45
CA ALA A 237 12.06 -1.34 -2.84
C ALA A 237 13.14 -1.26 -3.93
N ALA A 238 13.84 -0.13 -3.99
CA ALA A 238 14.86 0.12 -5.02
C ALA A 238 16.18 -0.57 -4.69
N SER A 239 16.61 -0.50 -3.41
CA SER A 239 17.88 -1.08 -2.98
C SER A 239 17.88 -1.47 -1.51
N LEU A 240 18.83 -2.35 -1.17
CA LEU A 240 19.16 -2.76 0.19
C LEU A 240 20.66 -2.63 0.42
N VAL A 241 21.01 -1.84 1.43
CA VAL A 241 22.39 -1.63 1.90
C VAL A 241 22.55 -2.23 3.29
N VAL A 242 23.68 -2.87 3.54
CA VAL A 242 24.02 -3.52 4.82
C VAL A 242 25.33 -2.94 5.36
N SER A 243 25.41 -2.79 6.67
CA SER A 243 26.61 -2.38 7.40
C SER A 243 26.91 -3.37 8.52
N ASP A 244 28.18 -3.43 8.93
CA ASP A 244 28.60 -4.19 10.10
C ASP A 244 28.41 -3.43 11.42
N ASP A 245 27.85 -2.22 11.37
CA ASP A 245 27.42 -1.49 12.56
C ASP A 245 26.41 -2.33 13.37
N GLU A 246 26.71 -2.52 14.65
CA GLU A 246 25.88 -3.30 15.56
C GLU A 246 24.65 -2.48 15.99
N VAL A 247 23.48 -3.09 15.83
CA VAL A 247 22.19 -2.51 16.16
C VAL A 247 21.49 -3.42 17.17
N TRP A 248 21.19 -2.90 18.35
CA TRP A 248 20.61 -3.69 19.44
C TRP A 248 19.10 -3.88 19.24
N ARG A 249 18.64 -5.13 19.21
CA ARG A 249 17.22 -5.45 19.04
C ARG A 249 16.78 -6.56 19.97
N ASP A 250 15.57 -6.42 20.47
CA ASP A 250 14.80 -7.53 21.02
C ASP A 250 13.87 -8.02 19.91
N GLN A 251 14.26 -9.10 19.23
CA GLN A 251 13.57 -9.60 18.04
C GLN A 251 12.11 -9.97 18.32
N PHE A 252 11.83 -10.50 19.50
CA PHE A 252 10.53 -11.07 19.88
C PHE A 252 9.83 -10.27 20.98
N TYR A 253 10.38 -9.12 21.37
CA TYR A 253 9.87 -8.28 22.46
C TYR A 253 9.72 -9.06 23.79
N ASN A 254 10.64 -9.99 24.06
CA ASN A 254 10.60 -10.88 25.23
C ASN A 254 11.69 -10.58 26.28
N GLY A 255 12.41 -9.47 26.12
CA GLY A 255 13.56 -9.05 26.93
C GLY A 255 14.92 -9.54 26.42
N SER A 256 14.97 -10.40 25.39
CA SER A 256 16.22 -10.97 24.87
C SER A 256 16.85 -10.08 23.81
N ILE A 257 17.63 -9.10 24.26
CA ILE A 257 18.33 -8.18 23.39
C ILE A 257 19.55 -8.86 22.75
N VAL A 258 19.61 -8.85 21.42
CA VAL A 258 20.73 -9.32 20.60
C VAL A 258 21.26 -8.21 19.71
N LYS A 259 22.49 -8.37 19.23
CA LYS A 259 23.09 -7.47 18.24
C LYS A 259 22.79 -8.00 16.85
N GLU A 260 22.16 -7.19 16.02
CA GLU A 260 21.92 -7.47 14.61
C GLU A 260 22.72 -6.46 13.77
N ARG A 261 23.00 -6.80 12.50
CA ARG A 261 23.67 -5.90 11.55
C ARG A 261 22.73 -4.79 11.09
N GLY A 262 23.24 -3.57 11.00
CA GLY A 262 22.51 -2.43 10.46
C GLY A 262 22.22 -2.55 8.97
N ALA A 263 21.08 -2.02 8.52
CA ALA A 263 20.74 -1.95 7.11
C ALA A 263 19.90 -0.69 6.78
N VAL A 264 19.93 -0.30 5.52
CA VAL A 264 19.07 0.74 4.92
C VAL A 264 18.35 0.19 3.71
N VAL A 265 17.04 0.40 3.64
CA VAL A 265 16.25 0.15 2.42
C VAL A 265 15.92 1.49 1.78
N LEU A 266 16.25 1.67 0.50
CA LEU A 266 15.64 2.72 -0.31
C LEU A 266 14.28 2.22 -0.76
N ARG A 267 13.23 2.75 -0.13
CA ARG A 267 11.84 2.47 -0.50
C ARG A 267 11.26 3.64 -1.27
N ILE A 268 10.38 3.35 -2.23
CA ILE A 268 9.74 4.37 -3.06
C ILE A 268 8.23 4.15 -3.12
N ALA A 269 7.48 5.25 -3.17
CA ALA A 269 6.02 5.22 -3.30
C ALA A 269 5.54 6.47 -4.02
N LYS A 270 4.29 6.45 -4.53
CA LYS A 270 3.66 7.68 -5.06
C LYS A 270 3.40 8.71 -3.96
N SER A 271 3.21 8.26 -2.72
CA SER A 271 3.12 9.10 -1.53
C SER A 271 3.30 8.31 -0.24
N TRP A 272 3.90 8.94 0.78
CA TRP A 272 4.01 8.43 2.14
C TRP A 272 2.96 8.98 3.12
N PHE A 273 1.96 9.75 2.64
CA PHE A 273 0.86 10.21 3.49
C PHE A 273 -0.05 9.06 3.95
N ARG A 274 -0.36 9.08 5.25
CA ARG A 274 -1.10 8.03 5.96
C ARG A 274 -2.39 8.60 6.55
N ILE A 275 -3.29 7.75 7.00
CA ILE A 275 -4.43 8.20 7.84
C ILE A 275 -3.90 8.96 9.06
N GLY A 276 -2.85 8.44 9.69
CA GLY A 276 -2.15 9.07 10.82
C GLY A 276 -1.63 10.49 10.57
N SER A 277 -1.35 10.85 9.32
CA SER A 277 -0.91 12.21 8.93
C SER A 277 -2.01 13.24 9.12
N LEU A 278 -3.28 12.85 8.92
CA LEU A 278 -4.44 13.71 9.13
C LEU A 278 -4.91 13.64 10.59
N GLU A 279 -4.85 12.46 11.21
CA GLU A 279 -5.30 12.27 12.59
C GLU A 279 -4.55 13.15 13.58
N ILE A 280 -3.22 13.31 13.44
CA ILE A 280 -2.46 14.15 14.38
C ILE A 280 -2.91 15.60 14.36
N LEU A 281 -3.20 16.15 13.18
CA LEU A 281 -3.62 17.54 13.03
C LEU A 281 -5.03 17.73 13.58
N ALA A 282 -5.94 16.78 13.30
CA ALA A 282 -7.29 16.78 13.84
C ALA A 282 -7.29 16.65 15.38
N HIS A 283 -6.47 15.75 15.92
CA HIS A 283 -6.36 15.50 17.35
C HIS A 283 -5.88 16.74 18.13
N TYR A 284 -4.91 17.47 17.57
CA TYR A 284 -4.36 18.68 18.18
C TYR A 284 -5.12 19.97 17.83
N GLY A 285 -6.20 19.88 17.05
CA GLY A 285 -7.02 21.04 16.66
C GLY A 285 -6.32 21.97 15.66
N GLU A 286 -5.31 21.50 14.94
CA GLU A 286 -4.55 22.24 13.92
C GLU A 286 -5.35 22.31 12.59
N LEU A 287 -6.58 22.82 12.65
CA LEU A 287 -7.58 22.68 11.57
C LEU A 287 -7.21 23.37 10.25
N ASP A 288 -6.56 24.54 10.32
CA ASP A 288 -6.10 25.22 9.10
C ASP A 288 -4.96 24.45 8.42
N LEU A 289 -4.07 23.86 9.21
CA LEU A 289 -3.00 22.99 8.69
C LEU A 289 -3.57 21.68 8.14
N LEU A 290 -4.57 21.10 8.81
CA LEU A 290 -5.31 19.94 8.30
C LEU A 290 -5.94 20.23 6.94
N ARG A 291 -6.57 21.40 6.77
CA ARG A 291 -7.15 21.83 5.49
C ARG A 291 -6.08 21.96 4.41
N THR A 292 -4.99 22.66 4.70
CA THR A 292 -3.86 22.83 3.78
C THR A 292 -3.27 21.50 3.34
N LEU A 293 -3.03 20.58 4.28
CA LEU A 293 -2.49 19.26 3.98
C LEU A 293 -3.46 18.44 3.13
N LEU A 294 -4.75 18.41 3.47
CA LEU A 294 -5.74 17.64 2.73
C LEU A 294 -5.95 18.19 1.31
N ASP A 295 -6.02 19.51 1.14
CA ASP A 295 -6.11 20.14 -0.18
C ASP A 295 -4.85 19.84 -1.03
N PHE A 296 -3.66 19.87 -0.43
CA PHE A 296 -2.42 19.47 -1.09
C PHE A 296 -2.48 18.00 -1.56
N ILE A 297 -2.85 17.08 -0.67
CA ILE A 297 -2.95 15.64 -1.00
C ILE A 297 -3.94 15.40 -2.14
N ILE A 298 -5.11 16.04 -2.11
CA ILE A 298 -6.13 15.91 -3.15
C ILE A 298 -5.58 16.39 -4.50
N ARG A 299 -5.00 17.59 -4.52
CA ARG A 299 -4.45 18.20 -5.74
C ARG A 299 -3.35 17.33 -6.37
N GLU A 300 -2.46 16.76 -5.55
CA GLU A 300 -1.30 16.02 -6.05
C GLU A 300 -1.62 14.56 -6.41
N HIS A 301 -2.53 13.91 -5.69
CA HIS A 301 -2.69 12.45 -5.77
C HIS A 301 -4.10 11.97 -6.16
N PHE A 302 -5.08 12.87 -6.23
CA PHE A 302 -6.46 12.56 -6.58
C PHE A 302 -6.94 13.44 -7.75
N PRO A 303 -6.31 13.36 -8.94
CA PRO A 303 -6.60 14.25 -10.07
C PRO A 303 -8.04 14.14 -10.59
N SER A 304 -8.75 13.05 -10.27
CA SER A 304 -10.18 12.89 -10.58
C SER A 304 -11.10 13.68 -9.66
N VAL A 305 -10.57 14.36 -8.64
CA VAL A 305 -11.30 15.21 -7.70
C VAL A 305 -10.87 16.65 -7.93
N ASP A 306 -11.79 17.49 -8.41
CA ASP A 306 -11.48 18.92 -8.53
C ASP A 306 -11.41 19.57 -7.15
N VAL A 307 -10.24 20.10 -6.79
CA VAL A 307 -10.00 20.80 -5.53
C VAL A 307 -10.82 22.10 -5.41
N LYS A 308 -11.43 22.59 -6.49
CA LYS A 308 -12.34 23.75 -6.46
C LYS A 308 -13.79 23.37 -6.16
N GLU A 309 -14.15 22.09 -6.31
CA GLU A 309 -15.51 21.65 -6.03
C GLU A 309 -15.81 21.69 -4.53
N PRO A 310 -17.07 22.02 -4.15
CA PRO A 310 -17.50 21.97 -2.76
C PRO A 310 -17.29 20.59 -2.15
N ASN A 311 -17.57 19.52 -2.90
CA ASN A 311 -17.55 18.13 -2.42
C ASN A 311 -16.19 17.43 -2.56
N ARG A 312 -15.08 18.15 -2.72
CA ARG A 312 -13.74 17.56 -2.86
C ARG A 312 -13.37 16.56 -1.75
N TYR A 313 -13.70 16.86 -0.49
CA TYR A 313 -13.40 15.96 0.63
C TYR A 313 -14.27 14.69 0.60
N VAL A 314 -15.50 14.81 0.11
CA VAL A 314 -16.40 13.67 -0.11
C VAL A 314 -15.86 12.78 -1.24
N GLY A 315 -15.44 13.38 -2.36
CA GLY A 315 -14.84 12.69 -3.50
C GLY A 315 -13.55 11.95 -3.12
N PHE A 316 -12.65 12.64 -2.41
CA PHE A 316 -11.45 12.05 -1.82
C PHE A 316 -11.80 10.84 -0.94
N PHE A 317 -12.69 11.02 0.04
CA PHE A 317 -13.06 9.96 0.98
C PHE A 317 -13.67 8.76 0.26
N SER A 318 -14.54 8.99 -0.73
CA SER A 318 -15.12 7.94 -1.58
C SER A 318 -14.06 7.10 -2.31
N ILE A 319 -13.03 7.75 -2.86
CA ILE A 319 -11.94 7.04 -3.54
C ILE A 319 -11.13 6.22 -2.54
N VAL A 320 -10.77 6.79 -1.38
CA VAL A 320 -9.99 6.08 -0.36
C VAL A 320 -10.74 4.88 0.20
N VAL A 321 -12.04 5.01 0.49
CA VAL A 321 -12.90 3.90 0.95
C VAL A 321 -12.94 2.78 -0.09
N SER A 322 -13.20 3.12 -1.35
CA SER A 322 -13.28 2.15 -2.45
C SER A 322 -11.96 1.43 -2.69
N LYS A 323 -10.85 2.17 -2.78
CA LYS A 323 -9.53 1.56 -3.03
C LYS A 323 -9.04 0.74 -1.84
N THR A 324 -9.32 1.16 -0.60
CA THR A 324 -8.97 0.38 0.60
C THR A 324 -9.75 -0.93 0.67
N ALA A 325 -11.05 -0.92 0.31
CA ALA A 325 -11.84 -2.14 0.20
C ALA A 325 -11.23 -3.12 -0.84
N GLN A 326 -10.81 -2.59 -1.99
CA GLN A 326 -10.17 -3.39 -3.04
C GLN A 326 -8.81 -3.94 -2.61
N LEU A 327 -7.97 -3.13 -1.97
CA LEU A 327 -6.66 -3.54 -1.47
C LEU A 327 -6.78 -4.69 -0.47
N ILE A 328 -7.68 -4.57 0.51
CA ILE A 328 -7.85 -5.62 1.52
C ILE A 328 -8.41 -6.89 0.89
N ALA A 329 -9.34 -6.79 -0.07
CA ALA A 329 -9.81 -7.96 -0.81
C ALA A 329 -8.66 -8.65 -1.58
N LEU A 330 -7.72 -7.90 -2.15
CA LEU A 330 -6.52 -8.44 -2.78
C LEU A 330 -5.64 -9.17 -1.75
N TRP A 331 -5.38 -8.56 -0.58
CA TRP A 331 -4.63 -9.23 0.51
C TRP A 331 -5.26 -10.57 0.88
N MET A 332 -6.59 -10.60 1.05
CA MET A 332 -7.32 -11.82 1.39
C MET A 332 -7.23 -12.88 0.27
N SER A 333 -7.20 -12.47 -1.00
CA SER A 333 -7.17 -13.39 -2.14
C SER A 333 -5.84 -14.16 -2.32
N VAL A 334 -4.74 -13.61 -1.79
CA VAL A 334 -3.41 -14.24 -1.78
C VAL A 334 -3.01 -14.73 -0.39
N GLY A 335 -3.88 -14.58 0.61
CA GLY A 335 -3.63 -15.04 1.96
C GLY A 335 -2.59 -14.19 2.71
N PHE A 336 -2.45 -12.92 2.37
CA PHE A 336 -1.53 -11.98 3.01
C PHE A 336 -2.13 -11.38 4.29
N ALA A 337 -1.42 -11.54 5.41
CA ALA A 337 -1.67 -10.87 6.66
C ALA A 337 -0.59 -9.79 6.89
N HIS A 338 -0.99 -8.53 7.02
CA HIS A 338 -0.07 -7.42 7.23
C HIS A 338 0.57 -7.44 8.64
N GLY A 339 -0.18 -7.88 9.66
CA GLY A 339 0.27 -8.02 11.04
C GLY A 339 0.32 -6.75 11.90
N VAL A 340 0.28 -5.55 11.30
CA VAL A 340 0.28 -4.26 12.02
C VAL A 340 -0.56 -3.22 11.28
N CYS A 341 -1.87 -3.46 11.22
CA CYS A 341 -2.83 -2.59 10.53
C CYS A 341 -3.22 -1.34 11.36
N ASN A 342 -2.24 -0.66 11.96
CA ASN A 342 -2.46 0.61 12.63
C ASN A 342 -2.82 1.70 11.61
N THR A 343 -3.46 2.79 12.04
CA THR A 343 -3.83 3.89 11.11
C THR A 343 -2.60 4.63 10.54
N ASP A 344 -1.47 4.64 11.27
CA ASP A 344 -0.19 5.14 10.76
C ASP A 344 0.41 4.28 9.65
N ASN A 345 -0.04 3.03 9.47
CA ASN A 345 0.41 2.14 8.38
C ASN A 345 -0.61 2.05 7.23
N PHE A 346 -1.69 2.84 7.25
CA PHE A 346 -2.66 2.90 6.17
C PHE A 346 -2.37 4.09 5.27
N SER A 347 -1.85 3.82 4.08
CA SER A 347 -1.64 4.83 3.04
C SER A 347 -2.96 5.45 2.61
N LEU A 348 -2.99 6.78 2.44
CA LEU A 348 -4.15 7.46 1.86
C LEU A 348 -4.37 7.09 0.39
N LEU A 349 -3.34 6.61 -0.31
CA LEU A 349 -3.45 6.14 -1.70
C LEU A 349 -3.90 4.67 -1.80
N SER A 350 -4.16 4.02 -0.65
CA SER A 350 -4.55 2.61 -0.57
C SER A 350 -3.55 1.68 -1.25
N ILE A 351 -2.27 1.88 -0.96
CA ILE A 351 -1.17 0.96 -1.28
C ILE A 351 -0.67 0.29 0.00
N THR A 352 -0.11 -0.91 -0.11
CA THR A 352 0.55 -1.61 0.99
C THR A 352 1.87 -0.93 1.32
N ILE A 353 2.09 -0.58 2.60
CA ILE A 353 3.31 0.07 3.09
C ILE A 353 3.73 -0.55 4.43
N ASP A 354 4.95 -0.26 4.88
CA ASP A 354 5.46 -0.62 6.21
C ASP A 354 5.39 -2.13 6.54
N TYR A 355 6.10 -2.91 5.73
CA TYR A 355 6.34 -4.34 5.94
C TYR A 355 7.15 -4.60 7.22
N GLY A 356 6.46 -5.04 8.27
CA GLY A 356 7.07 -5.50 9.52
C GLY A 356 6.84 -7.01 9.72
N PRO A 357 6.04 -7.40 10.73
CA PRO A 357 5.70 -8.80 10.97
C PRO A 357 4.52 -9.26 10.09
N PHE A 358 4.67 -9.15 8.77
CA PHE A 358 3.70 -9.70 7.82
C PHE A 358 3.85 -11.23 7.68
N GLY A 359 2.87 -11.87 7.06
CA GLY A 359 3.02 -13.25 6.60
C GLY A 359 1.97 -13.64 5.56
N PHE A 360 2.37 -14.51 4.64
CA PHE A 360 1.43 -15.23 3.78
C PHE A 360 1.03 -16.53 4.47
N MET A 361 -0.28 -16.79 4.59
CA MET A 361 -0.75 -18.03 5.21
C MET A 361 -0.29 -19.24 4.39
N GLU A 362 0.14 -20.28 5.09
CA GLU A 362 0.45 -21.58 4.49
C GLU A 362 -0.82 -22.42 4.46
N ALA A 363 -1.11 -23.13 5.53
CA ALA A 363 -2.43 -23.73 5.74
C ALA A 363 -3.49 -22.63 5.85
N TYR A 364 -4.64 -22.83 5.21
CA TYR A 364 -5.76 -21.91 5.37
C TYR A 364 -6.21 -21.86 6.82
N ASN A 365 -6.06 -20.70 7.43
CA ASN A 365 -6.43 -20.44 8.81
C ASN A 365 -6.92 -19.00 8.94
N PRO A 366 -8.24 -18.75 9.08
CA PRO A 366 -8.77 -17.40 9.26
C PRO A 366 -8.29 -16.73 10.55
N GLY A 367 -7.79 -17.52 11.50
CA GLY A 367 -7.15 -17.06 12.72
C GLY A 367 -5.65 -16.76 12.61
N PHE A 368 -5.00 -16.92 11.46
CA PHE A 368 -3.56 -16.70 11.31
C PHE A 368 -3.14 -15.28 11.73
N VAL A 369 -2.14 -15.20 12.62
CA VAL A 369 -1.52 -13.96 13.11
C VAL A 369 -0.02 -14.05 12.86
N PRO A 370 0.56 -13.23 11.98
CA PRO A 370 2.00 -13.24 11.73
C PRO A 370 2.81 -12.45 12.77
N ASN A 371 2.15 -11.55 13.51
CA ASN A 371 2.77 -10.71 14.51
C ASN A 371 2.74 -11.37 15.89
N THR A 372 3.90 -11.78 16.39
CA THR A 372 4.04 -12.42 17.71
C THR A 372 3.72 -11.49 18.87
N SER A 373 3.68 -10.16 18.65
CA SER A 373 3.30 -9.17 19.67
C SER A 373 1.81 -8.80 19.62
N ASP A 374 1.02 -9.41 18.73
CA ASP A 374 -0.43 -9.22 18.66
C ASP A 374 -1.16 -10.29 19.49
N ASP A 375 -1.01 -10.21 20.82
CA ASP A 375 -1.58 -11.18 21.78
C ASP A 375 -3.11 -11.25 21.69
N GLU A 376 -3.76 -10.12 21.42
CA GLU A 376 -5.23 -10.03 21.23
C GLU A 376 -5.68 -10.51 19.85
N ARG A 377 -4.74 -10.81 18.94
CA ARG A 377 -5.00 -11.28 17.58
C ARG A 377 -5.86 -10.28 16.80
N ARG A 378 -5.71 -8.99 17.09
CA ARG A 378 -6.45 -7.88 16.49
C ARG A 378 -6.25 -7.86 14.98
N TYR A 379 -5.03 -8.14 14.52
CA TYR A 379 -4.60 -8.08 13.13
C TYR A 379 -4.50 -9.47 12.48
N LYS A 380 -5.22 -10.47 13.02
CA LYS A 380 -5.41 -11.77 12.35
C LYS A 380 -6.01 -11.58 10.96
N ILE A 381 -5.69 -12.48 10.04
CA ILE A 381 -6.11 -12.39 8.63
C ILE A 381 -7.62 -12.24 8.48
N GLY A 382 -8.42 -13.03 9.21
CA GLY A 382 -9.88 -12.97 9.16
C GLY A 382 -10.50 -11.68 9.70
N ASN A 383 -9.71 -10.79 10.31
CA ASN A 383 -10.17 -9.51 10.83
C ASN A 383 -9.72 -8.29 10.00
N GLN A 384 -8.89 -8.46 8.96
CA GLN A 384 -8.33 -7.33 8.21
C GLN A 384 -9.38 -6.42 7.58
N ALA A 385 -10.50 -6.97 7.09
CA ALA A 385 -11.61 -6.18 6.55
C ALA A 385 -12.28 -5.29 7.62
N ASN A 386 -12.51 -5.81 8.81
CA ASN A 386 -13.06 -5.03 9.93
C ASN A 386 -12.07 -3.95 10.39
N ILE A 387 -10.78 -4.26 10.38
CA ILE A 387 -9.75 -3.26 10.69
C ILE A 387 -9.67 -2.18 9.60
N GLY A 388 -9.86 -2.54 8.32
CA GLY A 388 -10.03 -1.58 7.23
C GLY A 388 -11.17 -0.60 7.48
N MET A 389 -12.35 -1.11 7.84
CA MET A 389 -13.50 -0.30 8.25
C MET A 389 -13.18 0.59 9.45
N PHE A 390 -12.53 0.05 10.48
CA PHE A 390 -12.11 0.82 11.66
C PHE A 390 -11.18 1.98 11.27
N ASN A 391 -10.17 1.72 10.43
CA ASN A 391 -9.22 2.73 9.99
C ASN A 391 -9.88 3.79 9.10
N LEU A 392 -10.78 3.41 8.19
CA LEU A 392 -11.56 4.35 7.39
C LEU A 392 -12.49 5.21 8.24
N ASN A 393 -13.06 4.66 9.31
CA ASN A 393 -13.81 5.44 10.30
C ASN A 393 -12.91 6.44 11.04
N LYS A 394 -11.65 6.08 11.34
CA LYS A 394 -10.67 7.02 11.90
C LYS A 394 -10.29 8.14 10.93
N LEU A 395 -10.13 7.81 9.65
CA LEU A 395 -9.98 8.83 8.60
C LEU A 395 -11.19 9.77 8.55
N LEU A 396 -12.41 9.23 8.59
CA LEU A 396 -13.63 10.03 8.61
C LEU A 396 -13.65 10.98 9.82
N GLN A 397 -13.33 10.47 11.01
CA GLN A 397 -13.23 11.27 12.23
C GLN A 397 -12.20 12.41 12.09
N ALA A 398 -11.05 12.14 11.45
CA ALA A 398 -10.01 13.15 11.25
C ALA A 398 -10.47 14.27 10.30
N ILE A 399 -11.19 13.96 9.22
CA ILE A 399 -11.65 14.98 8.26
C ILE A 399 -12.96 15.66 8.67
N ASN A 400 -13.74 15.07 9.57
CA ASN A 400 -15.06 15.54 10.02
C ASN A 400 -15.11 17.03 10.45
N PRO A 401 -14.09 17.61 11.12
CA PRO A 401 -14.07 19.04 11.44
C PRO A 401 -14.09 19.96 10.22
N LEU A 402 -13.69 19.48 9.04
CA LEU A 402 -13.67 20.25 7.79
C LEU A 402 -14.98 20.15 6.99
N LEU A 403 -15.90 19.26 7.39
CA LEU A 403 -17.10 18.94 6.62
C LEU A 403 -18.32 19.76 7.09
N ASP A 404 -19.12 20.22 6.13
CA ASP A 404 -20.46 20.75 6.41
C ASP A 404 -21.47 19.63 6.75
N PRO A 405 -22.68 19.94 7.26
CA PRO A 405 -23.66 18.92 7.63
C PRO A 405 -24.07 17.96 6.50
N GLY A 406 -24.19 18.44 5.26
CA GLY A 406 -24.53 17.60 4.11
C GLY A 406 -23.39 16.65 3.73
N GLN A 407 -22.15 17.16 3.74
CA GLN A 407 -20.96 16.35 3.52
C GLN A 407 -20.76 15.27 4.58
N LYS A 408 -21.05 15.58 5.85
CA LYS A 408 -21.03 14.60 6.95
C LYS A 408 -22.00 13.45 6.68
N GLN A 409 -23.21 13.75 6.23
CA GLN A 409 -24.19 12.73 5.88
C GLN A 409 -23.71 11.86 4.70
N LEU A 410 -23.20 12.48 3.62
CA LEU A 410 -22.69 11.75 2.45
C LEU A 410 -21.50 10.85 2.78
N THR A 411 -20.54 11.35 3.55
CA THR A 411 -19.36 10.57 3.95
C THR A 411 -19.69 9.43 4.90
N ALA A 412 -20.66 9.60 5.81
CA ALA A 412 -21.18 8.51 6.62
C ALA A 412 -21.81 7.40 5.75
N GLN A 413 -22.64 7.77 4.77
CA GLN A 413 -23.25 6.81 3.83
C GLN A 413 -22.20 6.07 2.98
N ILE A 414 -21.16 6.78 2.52
CA ILE A 414 -20.03 6.16 1.80
C ILE A 414 -19.36 5.11 2.67
N LEU A 415 -19.09 5.42 3.94
CA LEU A 415 -18.46 4.49 4.88
C LEU A 415 -19.36 3.28 5.14
N GLU A 416 -20.67 3.47 5.33
CA GLU A 416 -21.65 2.39 5.45
C GLU A 416 -21.64 1.43 4.24
N GLY A 417 -21.29 1.94 3.06
CA GLY A 417 -21.14 1.15 1.83
C GLY A 417 -19.86 0.29 1.75
N TYR A 418 -18.87 0.49 2.62
CA TYR A 418 -17.59 -0.22 2.59
C TYR A 418 -17.73 -1.75 2.56
N PRO A 419 -18.54 -2.40 3.42
CA PRO A 419 -18.68 -3.86 3.41
C PRO A 419 -19.17 -4.39 2.06
N VAL A 420 -20.08 -3.67 1.40
CA VAL A 420 -20.60 -4.05 0.09
C VAL A 420 -19.51 -4.02 -0.98
N LEU A 421 -18.68 -2.96 -0.98
CA LEU A 421 -17.54 -2.84 -1.91
C LEU A 421 -16.51 -3.95 -1.68
N TYR A 422 -16.18 -4.22 -0.41
CA TYR A 422 -15.24 -5.27 -0.04
C TYR A 422 -15.75 -6.66 -0.47
N TYR A 423 -16.97 -7.04 -0.09
CA TYR A 423 -17.52 -8.36 -0.41
C TYR A 423 -17.73 -8.57 -1.91
N LYS A 424 -18.12 -7.51 -2.64
CA LYS A 424 -18.18 -7.57 -4.10
C LYS A 424 -16.81 -7.91 -4.69
N ARG A 425 -15.76 -7.19 -4.30
CA ARG A 425 -14.40 -7.43 -4.81
C ARG A 425 -13.84 -8.78 -4.37
N PHE A 426 -14.08 -9.18 -3.12
CA PHE A 426 -13.72 -10.50 -2.60
C PHE A 426 -14.34 -11.61 -3.46
N ARG A 427 -15.65 -11.52 -3.72
CA ARG A 427 -16.36 -12.48 -4.57
C ARG A 427 -15.77 -12.52 -5.98
N GLU A 428 -15.55 -11.37 -6.62
CA GLU A 428 -14.92 -11.30 -7.95
C GLU A 428 -13.57 -12.03 -7.99
N LEU A 429 -12.70 -11.77 -7.00
CA LEU A 429 -11.39 -12.39 -6.91
C LEU A 429 -11.50 -13.91 -6.71
N PHE A 430 -12.30 -14.37 -5.75
CA PHE A 430 -12.42 -15.81 -5.49
C PHE A 430 -13.14 -16.56 -6.61
N LYS A 431 -14.08 -15.93 -7.32
CA LYS A 431 -14.66 -16.48 -8.56
C LYS A 431 -13.60 -16.66 -9.64
N ALA A 432 -12.74 -15.65 -9.85
CA ALA A 432 -11.63 -15.76 -10.78
C ALA A 432 -10.69 -16.90 -10.39
N LYS A 433 -10.35 -17.03 -9.10
CA LYS A 433 -9.53 -18.13 -8.57
C LYS A 433 -10.17 -19.52 -8.77
N LEU A 434 -11.50 -19.60 -8.84
CA LEU A 434 -12.26 -20.81 -9.16
C LEU A 434 -12.56 -20.98 -10.66
N GLY A 435 -12.15 -20.04 -11.52
CA GLY A 435 -12.46 -20.08 -12.94
C GLY A 435 -13.95 -19.94 -13.25
N LEU A 436 -14.73 -19.25 -12.43
CA LEU A 436 -16.17 -19.04 -12.66
C LEU A 436 -16.39 -17.81 -13.56
N LEU A 437 -17.29 -17.93 -14.55
CA LEU A 437 -17.74 -16.83 -15.40
C LEU A 437 -19.19 -16.44 -15.10
N GLY A 438 -19.55 -15.20 -15.43
CA GLY A 438 -20.90 -14.66 -15.20
C GLY A 438 -21.27 -14.55 -13.72
N GLU A 439 -22.48 -14.07 -13.43
CA GLU A 439 -23.03 -13.98 -12.07
C GLU A 439 -24.11 -15.04 -11.86
N THR A 440 -23.91 -15.92 -10.87
CA THR A 440 -24.87 -16.97 -10.51
C THR A 440 -25.14 -16.94 -9.01
N LYS A 441 -26.40 -17.12 -8.62
CA LYS A 441 -26.77 -17.30 -7.21
C LYS A 441 -26.08 -18.56 -6.67
N GLY A 442 -25.39 -18.44 -5.54
CA GLY A 442 -24.69 -19.55 -4.88
C GLY A 442 -23.15 -19.55 -5.02
N ASP A 443 -22.57 -18.62 -5.77
CA ASP A 443 -21.10 -18.49 -5.87
C ASP A 443 -20.44 -18.27 -4.50
N ASP A 444 -21.07 -17.48 -3.62
CA ASP A 444 -20.59 -17.24 -2.25
C ASP A 444 -20.56 -18.53 -1.41
N ASP A 445 -21.60 -19.35 -1.51
CA ASP A 445 -21.70 -20.61 -0.77
C ASP A 445 -20.63 -21.61 -1.24
N LEU A 446 -20.37 -21.67 -2.55
CA LEU A 446 -19.34 -22.53 -3.12
C LEU A 446 -17.93 -22.13 -2.69
N ILE A 447 -17.65 -20.82 -2.63
CA ILE A 447 -16.39 -20.28 -2.13
C ILE A 447 -16.23 -20.60 -0.65
N ALA A 448 -17.24 -20.28 0.16
CA ALA A 448 -17.23 -20.53 1.60
C ALA A 448 -17.03 -22.02 1.91
N PHE A 449 -17.69 -22.89 1.15
CA PHE A 449 -17.56 -24.33 1.33
C PHE A 449 -16.13 -24.82 1.03
N LEU A 450 -15.48 -24.35 -0.04
CA LEU A 450 -14.07 -24.69 -0.31
C LEU A 450 -13.17 -24.25 0.85
N LEU A 451 -13.32 -23.01 1.30
CA LEU A 451 -12.51 -22.45 2.38
C LEU A 451 -12.69 -23.25 3.69
N GLN A 452 -13.92 -23.68 4.00
CA GLN A 452 -14.18 -24.57 5.13
C GLN A 452 -13.45 -25.90 4.99
N LEU A 453 -13.48 -26.53 3.81
CA LEU A 453 -12.73 -27.77 3.56
C LEU A 453 -11.23 -27.58 3.78
N MET A 454 -10.69 -26.44 3.37
CA MET A 454 -9.28 -26.09 3.55
C MET A 454 -8.93 -25.87 5.02
N GLU A 455 -9.82 -25.23 5.79
CA GLU A 455 -9.65 -24.99 7.23
C GLU A 455 -9.63 -26.32 7.99
N GLU A 456 -10.63 -27.17 7.79
CA GLU A 456 -10.76 -28.44 8.51
C GLU A 456 -9.66 -29.47 8.17
N LYS A 457 -9.00 -29.30 7.02
CA LYS A 457 -7.90 -30.16 6.57
C LYS A 457 -6.53 -29.51 6.63
N GLU A 458 -6.45 -28.27 7.14
CA GLU A 458 -5.21 -27.49 7.19
C GLU A 458 -4.49 -27.48 5.83
N ALA A 459 -5.25 -27.41 4.74
CA ALA A 459 -4.70 -27.49 3.39
C ALA A 459 -4.02 -26.18 3.01
N ASP A 460 -2.92 -26.28 2.26
CA ASP A 460 -2.19 -25.10 1.81
C ASP A 460 -3.07 -24.21 0.93
N PHE A 461 -3.13 -22.93 1.29
CA PHE A 461 -4.03 -21.96 0.67
C PHE A 461 -3.67 -21.73 -0.79
N THR A 462 -2.42 -21.36 -1.04
CA THR A 462 -1.92 -21.02 -2.38
C THR A 462 -2.01 -22.24 -3.31
N MET A 463 -1.53 -23.37 -2.82
CA MET A 463 -1.42 -24.58 -3.63
C MET A 463 -2.73 -25.29 -3.85
N THR A 464 -3.73 -25.16 -2.96
CA THR A 464 -5.10 -25.63 -3.25
C THR A 464 -5.65 -24.96 -4.50
N PHE A 465 -5.59 -23.62 -4.57
CA PHE A 465 -6.07 -22.89 -5.75
C PHE A 465 -5.21 -23.15 -6.99
N ARG A 466 -3.88 -23.20 -6.84
CA ARG A 466 -2.98 -23.49 -7.96
C ARG A 466 -3.24 -24.86 -8.57
N GLN A 467 -3.33 -25.90 -7.73
CA GLN A 467 -3.58 -27.26 -8.20
C GLN A 467 -4.99 -27.43 -8.77
N LEU A 468 -5.99 -26.71 -8.22
CA LEU A 468 -7.33 -26.65 -8.81
C LEU A 468 -7.32 -26.04 -10.22
N SER A 469 -6.37 -25.15 -10.49
CA SER A 469 -6.16 -24.55 -11.82
C SER A 469 -5.53 -25.53 -12.81
N GLU A 470 -4.83 -26.56 -12.33
CA GLU A 470 -4.03 -27.48 -13.17
C GLU A 470 -4.75 -28.82 -13.43
N ILE A 471 -5.56 -29.28 -12.47
CA ILE A 471 -6.36 -30.50 -12.57
C ILE A 471 -7.46 -30.39 -13.64
N THR A 472 -7.71 -31.49 -14.37
CA THR A 472 -8.78 -31.54 -15.38
C THR A 472 -10.16 -31.75 -14.75
N GLN A 473 -11.23 -31.42 -15.48
CA GLN A 473 -12.59 -31.73 -15.03
C GLN A 473 -12.81 -33.24 -14.87
N SER A 474 -12.25 -34.07 -15.77
CA SER A 474 -12.39 -35.53 -15.70
C SER A 474 -11.76 -36.08 -14.41
N GLN A 475 -10.55 -35.63 -14.07
CA GLN A 475 -9.87 -36.04 -12.84
C GLN A 475 -10.65 -35.64 -11.58
N LEU A 476 -11.23 -34.44 -11.57
CA LEU A 476 -12.12 -34.01 -10.48
C LEU A 476 -13.37 -34.89 -10.40
N GLN A 477 -14.03 -35.13 -11.54
CA GLN A 477 -15.26 -35.92 -11.61
C GLN A 477 -15.06 -37.36 -11.13
N GLU A 478 -13.93 -37.97 -11.49
CA GLU A 478 -13.54 -39.32 -11.05
C GLU A 478 -12.97 -39.34 -9.62
N LEU A 479 -12.82 -38.18 -8.97
CA LEU A 479 -12.13 -37.99 -7.70
C LEU A 479 -10.69 -38.56 -7.71
N SER A 480 -10.10 -38.66 -8.90
CA SER A 480 -8.76 -39.18 -9.16
C SER A 480 -7.75 -38.05 -9.01
N ILE A 481 -7.48 -37.65 -7.76
CA ILE A 481 -6.52 -36.58 -7.44
C ILE A 481 -5.09 -37.16 -7.46
N PRO A 482 -4.23 -36.75 -8.40
CA PRO A 482 -2.84 -37.18 -8.49
C PRO A 482 -2.02 -36.79 -7.24
N GLN A 483 -1.00 -37.58 -6.91
CA GLN A 483 -0.22 -37.39 -5.69
C GLN A 483 0.57 -36.06 -5.67
N GLN A 484 0.99 -35.57 -6.85
CA GLN A 484 1.66 -34.28 -6.99
C GLN A 484 0.75 -33.10 -6.64
N PHE A 485 -0.59 -33.27 -6.69
CA PHE A 485 -1.54 -32.28 -6.23
C PHE A 485 -1.80 -32.45 -4.73
N TRP A 486 -0.74 -32.35 -3.94
CA TRP A 486 -0.74 -32.67 -2.52
C TRP A 486 -1.69 -31.81 -1.67
N ALA A 487 -1.96 -30.56 -2.04
CA ALA A 487 -2.88 -29.68 -1.33
C ALA A 487 -4.33 -30.08 -1.64
N LEU A 488 -4.65 -30.34 -2.92
CA LEU A 488 -5.94 -30.94 -3.31
C LEU A 488 -6.13 -32.33 -2.69
N LYS A 489 -5.06 -33.13 -2.60
CA LYS A 489 -5.09 -34.45 -1.97
C LYS A 489 -5.36 -34.34 -0.47
N MET A 490 -4.93 -33.26 0.18
CA MET A 490 -5.23 -33.01 1.58
C MET A 490 -6.72 -32.72 1.77
N ILE A 491 -7.29 -31.79 0.99
CA ILE A 491 -8.74 -31.51 1.06
C ILE A 491 -9.59 -32.70 0.61
N SER A 492 -9.10 -33.54 -0.30
CA SER A 492 -9.85 -34.71 -0.79
C SER A 492 -10.08 -35.78 0.27
N LYS A 493 -9.36 -35.73 1.39
CA LYS A 493 -9.61 -36.58 2.58
C LYS A 493 -10.83 -36.12 3.38
N HIS A 494 -11.44 -35.00 3.02
CA HIS A 494 -12.65 -34.51 3.69
C HIS A 494 -13.88 -35.24 3.16
N LYS A 495 -14.75 -35.72 4.05
CA LYS A 495 -15.96 -36.49 3.71
C LYS A 495 -16.90 -35.76 2.76
N LEU A 496 -16.91 -34.42 2.80
CA LEU A 496 -17.74 -33.56 1.96
C LEU A 496 -17.03 -33.08 0.68
N PHE A 497 -15.77 -33.46 0.42
CA PHE A 497 -15.08 -33.08 -0.81
C PHE A 497 -15.81 -33.53 -2.08
N PRO A 498 -16.35 -34.77 -2.19
CA PRO A 498 -17.15 -35.18 -3.35
C PRO A 498 -18.37 -34.29 -3.60
N VAL A 499 -19.01 -33.82 -2.53
CA VAL A 499 -20.17 -32.91 -2.61
C VAL A 499 -19.75 -31.57 -3.18
N TRP A 500 -18.65 -31.00 -2.68
CA TRP A 500 -18.10 -29.75 -3.18
C TRP A 500 -17.70 -29.86 -4.65
N VAL A 501 -17.00 -30.93 -5.05
CA VAL A 501 -16.62 -31.17 -6.46
C VAL A 501 -17.85 -31.23 -7.36
N SER A 502 -18.90 -31.92 -6.93
CA SER A 502 -20.16 -32.02 -7.70
C SER A 502 -20.80 -30.65 -7.90
N GLN A 503 -20.85 -29.81 -6.86
CA GLN A 503 -21.36 -28.44 -6.95
C GLN A 503 -20.48 -27.55 -7.83
N TYR A 504 -19.15 -27.66 -7.70
CA TYR A 504 -18.19 -26.91 -8.50
C TYR A 504 -18.31 -27.25 -9.99
N LEU A 505 -18.34 -28.54 -10.35
CA LEU A 505 -18.50 -28.97 -11.74
C LEU A 505 -19.88 -28.59 -12.30
N LEU A 506 -20.94 -28.68 -11.51
CA LEU A 506 -22.27 -28.20 -11.91
C LEU A 506 -22.25 -26.70 -12.19
N ARG A 507 -21.59 -25.90 -11.34
CA ARG A 507 -21.43 -24.47 -11.55
C ARG A 507 -20.59 -24.17 -12.80
N LEU A 508 -19.50 -24.91 -13.05
CA LEU A 508 -18.70 -24.72 -14.26
C LEU A 508 -19.49 -24.96 -15.56
N LYS A 509 -20.48 -25.86 -15.57
CA LYS A 509 -21.35 -26.08 -16.75
C LYS A 509 -22.13 -24.83 -17.18
N SER A 510 -22.33 -23.87 -16.26
CA SER A 510 -22.98 -22.59 -16.60
C SER A 510 -22.05 -21.57 -17.26
N ASN A 511 -20.74 -21.84 -17.34
CA ASN A 511 -19.82 -21.06 -18.16
C ASN A 511 -20.06 -21.41 -19.65
N VAL A 512 -20.94 -20.66 -20.32
CA VAL A 512 -21.28 -20.86 -21.73
C VAL A 512 -20.02 -20.80 -22.61
N ASN A 513 -19.80 -21.81 -23.45
CA ASN A 513 -18.66 -21.91 -24.38
C ASN A 513 -17.26 -21.91 -23.71
N ASP A 514 -17.15 -22.30 -22.43
CA ASP A 514 -15.87 -22.42 -21.71
C ASP A 514 -15.36 -23.87 -21.73
N SER A 515 -14.18 -24.08 -22.29
CA SER A 515 -13.53 -25.40 -22.30
C SER A 515 -12.69 -25.60 -21.05
N ASP A 516 -12.39 -26.87 -20.72
CA ASP A 516 -11.47 -27.19 -19.60
C ASP A 516 -10.11 -26.50 -19.77
N SER A 517 -9.58 -26.47 -20.99
CA SER A 517 -8.32 -25.77 -21.30
C SER A 517 -8.39 -24.27 -21.02
N LYS A 518 -9.47 -23.60 -21.45
CA LYS A 518 -9.68 -22.16 -21.22
C LYS A 518 -9.87 -21.84 -19.74
N ARG A 519 -10.58 -22.71 -18.99
CA ARG A 519 -10.70 -22.58 -17.53
C ARG A 519 -9.32 -22.63 -16.88
N ARG A 520 -8.52 -23.65 -17.19
CA ARG A 520 -7.19 -23.84 -16.60
C ARG A 520 -6.26 -22.67 -16.91
N GLU A 521 -6.20 -22.24 -18.17
CA GLU A 521 -5.42 -21.07 -18.58
C GLU A 521 -5.77 -19.83 -17.75
N ARG A 522 -7.06 -19.46 -17.72
CA ARG A 522 -7.55 -18.30 -16.96
C ARG A 522 -7.31 -18.42 -15.45
N MET A 523 -7.41 -19.61 -14.88
CA MET A 523 -7.13 -19.81 -13.46
C MET A 523 -5.63 -19.72 -13.15
N THR A 524 -4.77 -20.23 -14.05
CA THR A 524 -3.31 -20.19 -13.84
C THR A 524 -2.72 -18.79 -13.90
N THR A 525 -3.38 -17.82 -14.54
CA THR A 525 -2.94 -16.42 -14.56
C THR A 525 -3.27 -15.65 -13.28
N VAL A 526 -4.26 -16.10 -12.50
CA VAL A 526 -4.70 -15.43 -11.26
C VAL A 526 -4.32 -16.18 -9.99
N ASN A 527 -4.06 -17.49 -10.08
CA ASN A 527 -3.62 -18.31 -8.96
C ASN A 527 -2.10 -18.46 -8.99
N PRO A 528 -1.38 -17.72 -8.13
CA PRO A 528 0.07 -17.78 -8.11
C PRO A 528 0.51 -19.19 -7.72
N ARG A 529 1.60 -19.66 -8.32
CA ARG A 529 2.23 -20.92 -7.88
C ARG A 529 3.02 -20.73 -6.59
N TYR A 530 3.44 -19.50 -6.33
CA TYR A 530 4.29 -19.20 -5.20
C TYR A 530 3.82 -17.89 -4.53
N VAL A 531 3.90 -17.84 -3.19
CA VAL A 531 3.75 -16.62 -2.35
C VAL A 531 4.93 -16.56 -1.38
N LEU A 532 5.42 -15.37 -1.00
CA LEU A 532 6.61 -15.21 -0.14
C LEU A 532 6.35 -15.75 1.27
N LYS A 533 6.47 -17.06 1.44
CA LYS A 533 6.23 -17.74 2.71
C LYS A 533 7.26 -17.30 3.74
N ASN A 534 6.88 -17.33 5.02
CA ASN A 534 7.75 -16.86 6.09
C ASN A 534 9.09 -17.62 6.14
N TRP A 535 9.12 -18.92 5.87
CA TRP A 535 10.37 -19.69 5.82
C TRP A 535 11.26 -19.29 4.65
N MET A 536 10.71 -18.83 3.52
CA MET A 536 11.51 -18.36 2.38
C MET A 536 12.21 -17.06 2.74
N ALA A 537 11.48 -16.13 3.37
CA ALA A 537 12.07 -14.89 3.85
C ALA A 537 13.11 -15.14 4.96
N GLU A 538 12.85 -16.10 5.87
CA GLU A 538 13.80 -16.49 6.91
C GLU A 538 15.06 -17.14 6.33
N SER A 539 14.93 -18.00 5.31
CA SER A 539 16.07 -18.57 4.59
C SER A 539 16.97 -17.46 4.00
N ALA A 540 16.36 -16.48 3.34
CA ALA A 540 17.08 -15.36 2.74
C ALA A 540 17.81 -14.52 3.80
N VAL A 541 17.19 -14.32 4.96
CA VAL A 541 17.81 -13.64 6.10
C VAL A 541 19.01 -14.43 6.63
N GLN A 542 18.86 -15.72 6.89
CA GLN A 542 19.93 -16.56 7.45
C GLN A 542 21.15 -16.65 6.53
N LYS A 543 20.94 -16.65 5.21
CA LYS A 543 22.02 -16.56 4.23
C LYS A 543 22.66 -15.17 4.22
N ALA A 544 21.86 -14.11 4.21
CA ALA A 544 22.36 -12.74 4.23
C ALA A 544 23.20 -12.43 5.49
N GLU A 545 22.83 -12.99 6.65
CA GLU A 545 23.62 -12.90 7.89
C GLU A 545 25.04 -13.48 7.74
N ARG A 546 25.21 -14.46 6.84
CA ARG A 546 26.51 -15.10 6.52
C ARG A 546 27.19 -14.46 5.30
N ASN A 547 26.74 -13.28 4.88
CA ASN A 547 27.18 -12.60 3.66
C ASN A 547 26.92 -13.39 2.35
N ASP A 548 25.99 -14.34 2.38
CA ASP A 548 25.45 -14.96 1.17
C ASP A 548 24.15 -14.25 0.78
N PHE A 549 24.23 -13.39 -0.22
CA PHE A 549 23.08 -12.62 -0.70
C PHE A 549 22.44 -13.26 -1.94
N SER A 550 22.76 -14.51 -2.29
CA SER A 550 22.23 -15.21 -3.47
C SER A 550 20.70 -15.30 -3.50
N GLU A 551 20.05 -15.35 -2.33
CA GLU A 551 18.58 -15.33 -2.19
C GLU A 551 17.98 -13.91 -2.19
N LEU A 552 18.82 -12.87 -2.27
CA LEU A 552 18.41 -11.49 -2.52
C LEU A 552 18.63 -11.10 -3.98
N TYR A 553 19.69 -11.64 -4.58
CA TYR A 553 19.93 -11.66 -6.04
C TYR A 553 19.05 -12.66 -6.77
N LEU A 554 17.92 -13.05 -6.20
CA LEU A 554 16.85 -13.68 -6.95
C LEU A 554 16.55 -12.72 -8.09
N SER A 555 17.16 -13.03 -9.23
CA SER A 555 17.31 -12.14 -10.36
C SER A 555 15.92 -11.58 -10.68
N ASN A 556 15.86 -10.38 -11.25
CA ASN A 556 14.63 -9.97 -11.91
C ASN A 556 14.05 -11.13 -12.73
N ASP A 557 14.89 -11.99 -13.30
CA ASP A 557 14.50 -13.28 -13.88
C ASP A 557 13.99 -14.36 -12.90
N ALA A 558 14.44 -14.56 -11.67
CA ALA A 558 13.88 -15.60 -10.79
C ALA A 558 12.51 -15.20 -10.21
N VAL A 559 12.27 -13.92 -9.90
CA VAL A 559 10.88 -13.47 -9.68
C VAL A 559 10.13 -13.41 -11.01
N LEU A 560 10.78 -13.31 -12.18
CA LEU A 560 10.15 -13.47 -13.50
C LEU A 560 10.14 -14.91 -14.07
N THR A 561 10.68 -15.93 -13.40
CA THR A 561 10.86 -17.30 -13.95
C THR A 561 10.44 -18.36 -12.93
N VAL A 562 10.74 -18.16 -11.64
CA VAL A 562 10.09 -18.90 -10.56
C VAL A 562 8.73 -18.25 -10.26
N TRP A 563 8.58 -16.93 -10.32
CA TRP A 563 7.33 -16.25 -9.93
C TRP A 563 6.59 -15.51 -11.06
N GLY A 564 7.25 -15.25 -12.18
CA GLY A 564 6.71 -14.51 -13.33
C GLY A 564 6.79 -15.28 -14.64
N GLY A 565 7.27 -16.53 -14.61
CA GLY A 565 7.19 -17.48 -15.73
C GLY A 565 5.76 -17.99 -15.95
N VAL A 566 4.80 -17.41 -15.22
CA VAL A 566 3.36 -17.63 -15.35
C VAL A 566 2.59 -16.32 -15.50
N PHE A 567 3.25 -15.16 -15.53
CA PHE A 567 2.63 -13.89 -15.92
C PHE A 567 2.86 -13.54 -17.40
N LEU A 568 3.90 -14.09 -18.02
CA LEU A 568 4.01 -14.22 -19.48
C LEU A 568 4.36 -15.66 -19.83
N SER A 569 3.69 -16.15 -20.87
CA SER A 569 3.76 -17.50 -21.43
C SER A 569 5.16 -18.16 -21.44
N SER A 570 5.18 -19.42 -20.99
CA SER A 570 5.97 -20.58 -21.46
C SER A 570 7.17 -21.09 -20.63
N ARG A 571 6.98 -22.34 -20.18
CA ARG A 571 7.94 -23.47 -20.00
C ARG A 571 9.31 -23.16 -19.38
N LYS A 572 9.43 -23.48 -18.09
CA LYS A 572 10.43 -24.43 -17.54
C LYS A 572 9.99 -24.88 -16.15
N TYR A 573 9.96 -26.20 -15.94
CA TYR A 573 9.53 -26.82 -14.68
C TYR A 573 10.73 -26.98 -13.74
N LEU A 574 10.57 -26.63 -12.46
CA LEU A 574 11.36 -27.22 -11.39
C LEU A 574 10.73 -28.56 -11.01
N ASP A 575 11.57 -29.57 -10.80
CA ASP A 575 11.15 -30.93 -10.44
C ASP A 575 10.42 -30.93 -9.08
N PRO A 576 9.21 -31.53 -8.97
CA PRO A 576 8.51 -31.73 -7.71
C PRO A 576 9.37 -32.33 -6.57
N GLN A 577 10.40 -33.12 -6.88
CA GLN A 577 11.28 -33.71 -5.87
C GLN A 577 12.22 -32.70 -5.19
N ASP A 578 12.61 -31.63 -5.89
CA ASP A 578 13.47 -30.58 -5.30
C ASP A 578 12.68 -29.70 -4.31
N TYR A 579 11.39 -29.48 -4.57
CA TYR A 579 10.47 -28.85 -3.62
C TYR A 579 10.27 -29.71 -2.35
N TYR A 580 10.19 -31.04 -2.50
CA TYR A 580 10.12 -31.96 -1.35
C TYR A 580 11.40 -31.98 -0.53
N ARG A 581 12.59 -31.93 -1.15
CA ARG A 581 13.88 -31.83 -0.42
C ARG A 581 13.98 -30.55 0.42
N LEU A 582 13.48 -29.44 -0.10
CA LEU A 582 13.43 -28.16 0.64
C LEU A 582 12.46 -28.21 1.83
N LEU A 583 11.34 -28.93 1.72
CA LEU A 583 10.40 -29.14 2.83
C LEU A 583 10.83 -30.20 3.85
N SER A 584 11.74 -31.12 3.48
CA SER A 584 12.17 -32.24 4.32
C SER A 584 13.53 -32.03 5.00
N ALA A 585 14.13 -30.85 4.85
CA ALA A 585 15.22 -30.41 5.73
C ALA A 585 14.71 -30.45 7.19
N PRO A 586 15.43 -31.05 8.15
CA PRO A 586 14.93 -31.26 9.49
C PRO A 586 14.65 -29.92 10.16
N LEU A 587 13.36 -29.60 10.29
CA LEU A 587 12.87 -28.59 11.21
C LEU A 587 13.28 -29.04 12.62
N ASN A 588 14.21 -28.32 13.26
CA ASN A 588 14.34 -28.34 14.72
C ASN A 588 13.04 -27.77 15.31
N SER A 589 12.03 -28.64 15.40
CA SER A 589 10.60 -28.32 15.57
C SER A 589 10.06 -28.69 16.96
N GLU A 590 10.91 -28.70 17.98
CA GLU A 590 10.43 -28.93 19.35
C GLU A 590 9.72 -27.71 19.95
N ARG A 591 9.94 -26.48 19.45
CA ARG A 591 9.25 -25.28 19.97
C ARG A 591 7.88 -24.97 19.34
N TYR A 592 7.61 -25.40 18.10
CA TYR A 592 6.34 -25.10 17.42
C TYR A 592 5.20 -26.11 17.72
N ARG A 593 5.54 -27.32 18.18
CA ARG A 593 4.54 -28.39 18.46
C ARG A 593 3.84 -28.24 19.82
N THR A 594 4.42 -27.52 20.77
CA THR A 594 3.86 -27.33 22.11
C THR A 594 2.74 -26.29 22.13
N GLU A 595 2.80 -25.26 21.27
CA GLU A 595 1.79 -24.20 21.22
C GLU A 595 0.48 -24.64 20.54
N THR A 596 0.54 -25.56 19.57
CA THR A 596 -0.65 -26.10 18.89
C THR A 596 -1.52 -27.00 19.77
N ARG A 597 -0.98 -27.50 20.90
CA ARG A 597 -1.75 -28.33 21.86
C ARG A 597 -2.52 -27.51 22.89
N LEU A 598 -2.07 -26.29 23.22
CA LEU A 598 -2.73 -25.44 24.21
C LEU A 598 -3.92 -24.66 23.64
N SER A 599 -3.95 -24.40 22.32
CA SER A 599 -5.09 -23.76 21.65
C SER A 599 -6.33 -24.65 21.47
N ARG A 600 -6.19 -25.98 21.65
CA ARG A 600 -7.27 -26.96 21.46
C ARG A 600 -8.35 -26.97 22.56
N ARG A 601 -8.19 -26.20 23.64
CA ARG A 601 -9.13 -26.21 24.78
C ARG A 601 -10.06 -25.00 24.91
N ALA A 602 -10.00 -24.00 24.01
CA ALA A 602 -10.73 -22.74 24.22
C ALA A 602 -11.61 -22.25 23.05
N VAL A 603 -11.85 -23.03 21.98
CA VAL A 603 -12.74 -22.59 20.89
C VAL A 603 -13.70 -23.70 20.50
N SER A 604 -14.77 -23.85 21.30
CA SER A 604 -16.02 -24.44 20.86
C SER A 604 -17.11 -23.37 20.92
N GLY A 605 -17.63 -22.99 19.75
CA GLY A 605 -18.81 -22.14 19.60
C GLY A 605 -18.51 -20.66 19.35
N SER A 606 -18.46 -20.25 18.06
CA SER A 606 -18.88 -18.91 17.58
C SER A 606 -18.51 -18.60 16.11
N SER A 607 -18.05 -19.55 15.28
CA SER A 607 -17.68 -19.22 13.89
C SER A 607 -18.83 -19.26 12.86
N LEU A 608 -20.01 -19.78 13.22
CA LEU A 608 -21.10 -19.98 12.24
C LEU A 608 -21.99 -18.73 12.02
N ALA A 609 -22.00 -17.76 12.95
CA ALA A 609 -22.92 -16.63 12.88
C ALA A 609 -22.38 -15.43 12.08
N GLY A 610 -21.07 -15.17 12.09
CA GLY A 610 -20.50 -13.96 11.51
C GLY A 610 -20.52 -13.92 9.97
N VAL A 611 -20.26 -15.05 9.32
CA VAL A 611 -20.20 -15.14 7.86
C VAL A 611 -21.61 -15.25 7.23
N LEU A 612 -22.55 -15.90 7.92
CA LEU A 612 -23.94 -16.02 7.47
C LEU A 612 -24.79 -14.79 7.82
N ALA A 613 -24.47 -14.03 8.89
CA ALA A 613 -25.20 -12.81 9.23
C ALA A 613 -24.93 -11.65 8.24
N ALA A 614 -23.70 -11.52 7.72
CA ALA A 614 -23.37 -10.52 6.71
C ALA A 614 -24.07 -10.75 5.36
N VAL A 615 -24.39 -12.01 5.03
CA VAL A 615 -25.12 -12.39 3.81
C VAL A 615 -26.65 -12.25 4.00
N ARG A 616 -27.16 -12.34 5.24
CA ARG A 616 -28.60 -12.19 5.52
C ARG A 616 -29.06 -10.75 5.72
N SER A 617 -28.23 -9.85 6.25
CA SER A 617 -28.61 -8.44 6.49
C SER A 617 -28.78 -7.62 5.21
N SER A 618 -28.30 -8.09 4.06
CA SER A 618 -28.47 -7.44 2.75
C SER A 618 -29.75 -7.85 2.00
N ARG A 619 -30.60 -8.72 2.57
CA ARG A 619 -31.82 -9.25 1.93
C ARG A 619 -33.14 -8.74 2.49
N THR A 620 -33.14 -7.82 3.47
CA THR A 620 -34.37 -7.37 4.16
C THR A 620 -34.68 -5.88 3.99
N HIS A 621 -34.31 -5.27 2.88
CA HIS A 621 -34.87 -3.97 2.45
C HIS A 621 -35.01 -3.91 0.93
N THR A 622 -36.06 -4.57 0.43
CA THR A 622 -36.82 -4.22 -0.79
C THR A 622 -38.26 -4.59 -0.52
#